data_AF-A0A523WNA3-F1
#
_entry.id   AF-A0A523WNA3-F1
#
_cell.length_a   1.000
_cell.length_b   1.000
_cell.length_c   1.000
_cell.angle_alpha   90.00
_cell.angle_beta   90.00
_cell.angle_gamma   90.00
#
_symmetry.space_group_name_H-M   'P 1'
#
loop_
_entity.id
_entity.type
_entity.pdbx_description
1 polymer ?
#
loop_
_entity_poly.entity_id
_entity_poly.type
_entity_poly.pdbx_seq_one_letter_code
_entity_poly.pdbx_strand_id
1 'polypeptide(L)'
;MKISVIEARDLSEAWFRCLCQTLMEGYEYQIERGSYAGQRRKELDFVVVQVRYPGTRPLVPDVPQGVPPPSTMDYIEEYLPYLMTAHRREGEQYTYGQYLETQIAEVIKMYKEDGYNTNQAFMAVGDERSIFLSDPPCLRAVDTRIRDNK
;
A
#
# COMPACT_ATOMS: atom_id res chain seq x y z
N MET A 1 -2.85 14.78 16.59
CA MET A 1 -2.57 13.61 15.75
C MET A 1 -1.99 12.52 16.63
N LYS A 2 -2.75 11.46 16.89
CA LYS A 2 -2.29 10.27 17.61
C LYS A 2 -1.61 9.31 16.63
N ILE A 3 -0.36 8.92 16.91
CA ILE A 3 0.37 7.94 16.10
C ILE A 3 0.18 6.56 16.71
N SER A 4 -0.42 5.64 15.95
CA SER A 4 -0.54 4.23 16.32
C SER A 4 0.63 3.45 15.73
N VAL A 5 1.42 2.77 16.56
CA VAL A 5 2.53 1.92 16.10
C VAL A 5 2.13 0.47 16.29
N ILE A 6 2.13 -0.29 15.18
CA ILE A 6 1.73 -1.69 15.15
C ILE A 6 2.90 -2.52 14.64
N GLU A 7 3.44 -3.37 15.49
CA GLU A 7 4.35 -4.43 15.07
C GLU A 7 3.59 -5.73 14.82
N ALA A 8 3.87 -6.41 13.72
CA ALA A 8 3.24 -7.67 13.37
C ALA A 8 4.27 -8.63 12.79
N ARG A 9 4.03 -9.93 12.97
CA ARG A 9 4.85 -10.98 12.37
C ARG A 9 4.66 -11.01 10.86
N ASP A 10 3.42 -11.04 10.38
CA ASP A 10 3.04 -11.19 8.98
C ASP A 10 1.87 -10.24 8.62
N LEU A 11 1.45 -10.27 7.34
CA LEU A 11 0.34 -9.41 6.88
C LEU A 11 -1.01 -9.77 7.51
N SER A 12 -1.24 -11.04 7.85
CA SER A 12 -2.49 -11.47 8.47
C SER A 12 -2.64 -10.87 9.86
N GLU A 13 -1.59 -10.97 10.68
CA GLU A 13 -1.58 -10.35 12.00
C GLU A 13 -1.68 -8.83 11.90
N ALA A 14 -0.92 -8.21 10.99
CA ALA A 14 -0.97 -6.76 10.77
C ALA A 14 -2.40 -6.28 10.47
N TRP A 15 -3.11 -6.99 9.61
CA TRP A 15 -4.49 -6.70 9.25
C TRP A 15 -5.42 -6.67 10.46
N PHE A 16 -5.42 -7.72 11.28
CA PHE A 16 -6.28 -7.75 12.48
C PHE A 16 -5.89 -6.72 13.52
N ARG A 17 -4.59 -6.51 13.76
CA ARG A 17 -4.15 -5.48 14.73
C ARG A 17 -4.60 -4.08 14.29
N CYS A 18 -4.51 -3.77 13.00
CA CYS A 18 -5.05 -2.53 12.45
C CYS A 18 -6.57 -2.41 12.64
N LEU A 19 -7.33 -3.48 12.35
CA LEU A 19 -8.78 -3.49 12.54
C LEU A 19 -9.16 -3.30 14.01
N CYS A 20 -8.57 -4.08 14.92
CA CYS A 20 -8.83 -3.97 16.36
C CYS A 20 -8.53 -2.56 16.88
N GLN A 21 -7.39 -1.99 16.51
CA GLN A 21 -7.02 -0.63 16.92
C GLN A 21 -8.02 0.40 16.40
N THR A 22 -8.41 0.29 15.13
CA THR A 22 -9.40 1.18 14.50
C THR A 22 -10.76 1.06 15.19
N LEU A 23 -11.20 -0.16 15.52
CA LEU A 23 -12.47 -0.37 16.20
C LEU A 23 -12.48 0.19 17.62
N MET A 24 -11.38 0.05 18.36
CA MET A 24 -11.28 0.51 19.75
C MET A 24 -11.08 2.01 19.87
N GLU A 25 -10.25 2.59 19.02
CA GLU A 25 -9.72 3.95 19.20
C GLU A 25 -9.97 4.88 18.01
N GLY A 26 -10.46 4.36 16.89
CA GLY A 26 -10.59 5.12 15.67
C GLY A 26 -11.60 6.26 15.81
N TYR A 27 -11.30 7.35 15.10
CA TYR A 27 -12.19 8.48 14.94
C TYR A 27 -13.23 8.18 13.86
N GLU A 28 -14.49 8.53 14.10
CA GLU A 28 -15.56 8.37 13.14
C GLU A 28 -15.83 9.67 12.39
N TYR A 29 -15.97 9.57 11.06
CA TYR A 29 -16.30 10.71 10.20
C TYR A 29 -17.24 10.29 9.08
N GLN A 30 -17.88 11.28 8.44
CA GLN A 30 -18.65 11.09 7.22
C GLN A 30 -17.80 11.52 6.02
N ILE A 31 -17.78 10.70 4.98
CA ILE A 31 -17.06 11.02 3.74
C ILE A 31 -17.86 12.08 2.98
N GLU A 32 -17.30 13.27 2.81
CA GLU A 32 -17.96 14.35 2.07
C GLU A 32 -17.68 14.30 0.57
N ARG A 33 -16.50 13.81 0.16
CA ARG A 33 -16.06 13.76 -1.25
C ARG A 33 -15.20 12.53 -1.53
N GLY A 34 -15.35 12.00 -2.75
CA GLY A 34 -14.56 10.88 -3.27
C GLY A 34 -15.34 9.57 -3.23
N SER A 35 -14.63 8.45 -3.39
CA SER A 35 -15.24 7.13 -3.32
C SER A 35 -16.00 6.96 -1.99
N TYR A 36 -17.22 6.42 -2.08
CA TYR A 36 -18.11 6.17 -0.93
C TYR A 36 -18.67 7.43 -0.22
N ALA A 37 -18.70 8.59 -0.89
CA ALA A 37 -19.33 9.81 -0.35
C ALA A 37 -20.71 9.54 0.27
N GLY A 38 -20.95 10.12 1.44
CA GLY A 38 -22.13 9.91 2.28
C GLY A 38 -21.99 8.81 3.33
N GLN A 39 -21.05 7.86 3.18
CA GLN A 39 -20.83 6.79 4.15
C GLN A 39 -20.06 7.27 5.38
N ARG A 40 -20.24 6.57 6.51
CA ARG A 40 -19.42 6.73 7.72
C ARG A 40 -18.22 5.81 7.67
N ARG A 41 -17.06 6.32 8.08
CA ARG A 41 -15.83 5.55 8.25
C ARG A 41 -15.27 5.73 9.64
N LYS A 42 -14.48 4.75 10.05
CA LYS A 42 -13.68 4.80 11.27
C LYS A 42 -12.22 4.64 10.87
N GLU A 43 -11.35 5.55 11.32
CA GLU A 43 -9.93 5.55 10.96
C GLU A 43 -9.02 5.94 12.12
N LEU A 44 -7.74 5.58 12.00
CA LEU A 44 -6.68 6.05 12.90
C LEU A 44 -6.09 7.33 12.31
N ASP A 45 -5.80 8.35 13.13
CA ASP A 45 -5.20 9.61 12.65
C ASP A 45 -3.92 9.37 11.81
N PHE A 46 -3.06 8.47 12.30
CA PHE A 46 -1.86 8.02 11.62
C PHE A 46 -1.42 6.66 12.15
N VAL A 47 -1.01 5.74 11.28
CA VAL A 47 -0.54 4.41 11.66
C VAL A 47 0.79 4.07 11.01
N VAL A 48 1.71 3.53 11.80
CA VAL A 48 2.96 2.93 11.33
C VAL A 48 2.86 1.44 11.58
N VAL A 49 2.97 0.65 10.51
CA VAL A 49 2.90 -0.81 10.59
C VAL A 49 4.26 -1.40 10.22
N GLN A 50 4.89 -2.09 11.16
CA GLN A 50 6.11 -2.84 10.91
C GLN A 50 5.77 -4.33 10.81
N VAL A 51 6.00 -4.91 9.63
CA VAL A 51 5.79 -6.34 9.39
C VAL A 51 7.14 -7.04 9.30
N ARG A 52 7.39 -8.01 10.17
CA ARG A 52 8.70 -8.68 10.27
C ARG A 52 8.95 -9.67 9.14
N TYR A 53 7.90 -10.33 8.65
CA TYR A 53 7.93 -11.34 7.60
C TYR A 53 6.83 -11.06 6.56
N PRO A 54 6.95 -9.96 5.77
CA PRO A 54 5.91 -9.56 4.82
C PRO A 54 5.74 -10.54 3.65
N GLY A 55 6.71 -11.43 3.43
CA GLY A 55 6.67 -12.46 2.38
C GLY A 55 5.93 -13.75 2.76
N THR A 56 5.48 -13.91 4.01
CA THR A 56 4.73 -15.11 4.46
C THR A 56 3.50 -15.33 3.55
N ARG A 57 3.33 -16.56 3.07
CA ARG A 57 2.20 -16.95 2.22
C ARG A 57 1.17 -17.78 3.01
N PRO A 58 -0.15 -17.65 2.71
CA PRO A 58 -0.73 -16.72 1.73
C PRO A 58 -0.60 -15.26 2.18
N LEU A 59 -0.60 -14.32 1.23
CA LEU A 59 -0.59 -12.89 1.54
C LEU A 59 -1.94 -12.41 2.09
N VAL A 60 -3.01 -13.09 1.68
CA VAL A 60 -4.37 -12.81 2.17
C VAL A 60 -4.46 -13.18 3.65
N PRO A 61 -5.01 -12.30 4.51
CA PRO A 61 -5.26 -12.62 5.90
C PRO A 61 -6.12 -13.88 6.07
N ASP A 62 -5.74 -14.73 7.02
CA ASP A 62 -6.59 -15.82 7.50
C ASP A 62 -7.77 -15.20 8.27
N VAL A 63 -8.98 -15.74 8.15
CA VAL A 63 -10.17 -15.16 8.76
C VAL A 63 -10.99 -16.21 9.50
N PRO A 64 -11.65 -15.85 10.61
CA PRO A 64 -12.52 -16.78 11.32
C PRO A 64 -13.60 -17.38 10.41
N GLN A 65 -14.05 -18.60 10.74
CA GLN A 65 -15.11 -19.26 10.00
C GLN A 65 -16.36 -18.36 9.90
N GLY A 66 -16.87 -18.19 8.68
CA GLY A 66 -18.04 -17.36 8.39
C GLY A 66 -17.73 -15.89 8.07
N VAL A 67 -16.47 -15.45 8.21
CA VAL A 67 -16.02 -14.13 7.77
C VAL A 67 -15.37 -14.26 6.38
N PRO A 68 -15.79 -13.46 5.38
CA PRO A 68 -15.12 -13.48 4.09
C PRO A 68 -13.73 -12.82 4.21
N PRO A 69 -12.69 -13.37 3.56
CA PRO A 69 -11.39 -12.72 3.51
C PRO A 69 -11.50 -11.39 2.75
N PRO A 70 -10.63 -10.40 3.03
CA PRO A 70 -10.70 -9.10 2.38
C PRO A 70 -10.33 -9.14 0.89
N SER A 71 -9.70 -10.23 0.44
CA SER A 71 -9.26 -10.43 -0.94
C SER A 71 -9.02 -11.92 -1.23
N THR A 72 -8.54 -12.23 -2.43
CA THR A 72 -8.11 -13.58 -2.85
C THR A 72 -6.68 -13.52 -3.39
N MET A 73 -5.98 -14.67 -3.41
CA MET A 73 -4.65 -14.73 -4.03
C MET A 73 -4.69 -14.41 -5.52
N ASP A 74 -5.71 -14.92 -6.24
CA ASP A 74 -5.92 -14.63 -7.66
C ASP A 74 -6.05 -13.13 -7.92
N TYR A 75 -6.85 -12.42 -7.11
CA TYR A 75 -6.99 -10.98 -7.24
C TYR A 75 -5.67 -10.23 -7.01
N ILE A 76 -4.87 -10.67 -6.02
CA ILE A 76 -3.55 -10.07 -5.76
C ILE A 76 -2.62 -10.28 -6.97
N GLU A 77 -2.62 -11.46 -7.57
CA GLU A 77 -1.81 -11.77 -8.75
C GLU A 77 -2.25 -10.96 -9.96
N GLU A 78 -3.57 -10.82 -10.18
CA GLU A 78 -4.13 -9.95 -11.23
C GLU A 78 -3.84 -8.46 -11.01
N TYR A 79 -3.68 -8.04 -9.75
CA TYR A 79 -3.37 -6.65 -9.40
C TYR A 79 -1.87 -6.32 -9.54
N LEU A 80 -0.97 -7.29 -9.47
CA LEU A 80 0.47 -7.04 -9.51
C LEU A 80 0.93 -6.25 -10.76
N PRO A 81 0.43 -6.52 -11.99
CA PRO A 81 0.73 -5.72 -13.18
C PRO A 81 0.38 -4.23 -13.02
N TYR A 82 -0.65 -3.89 -12.25
CA TYR A 82 -1.06 -2.50 -12.00
C TYR A 82 -0.05 -1.72 -11.16
N LEU A 83 0.79 -2.41 -10.38
CA LEU A 83 1.86 -1.80 -9.59
C LEU A 83 3.17 -1.69 -10.40
N MET A 84 3.37 -2.61 -11.36
CA MET A 84 4.66 -2.79 -12.02
C MET A 84 4.70 -2.28 -13.46
N THR A 85 3.55 -2.03 -14.09
CA THR A 85 3.47 -1.66 -15.50
C THR A 85 2.60 -0.44 -15.72
N ALA A 86 2.92 0.36 -16.73
CA ALA A 86 2.14 1.50 -17.18
C ALA A 86 0.86 1.12 -17.93
N HIS A 87 0.53 -0.19 -18.02
CA HIS A 87 -0.69 -0.62 -18.66
C HIS A 87 -1.90 -0.10 -17.87
N ARG A 88 -2.88 0.43 -18.61
CA ARG A 88 -4.09 1.05 -18.08
C ARG A 88 -5.28 0.53 -18.86
N ARG A 89 -6.33 0.07 -18.17
CA ARG A 89 -7.57 -0.38 -18.81
C ARG A 89 -8.45 0.81 -19.19
N GLU A 90 -9.43 0.56 -20.07
CA GLU A 90 -10.39 1.57 -20.48
C GLU A 90 -11.19 2.09 -19.26
N GLY A 91 -11.33 3.42 -19.16
CA GLY A 91 -12.03 4.07 -18.05
C GLY A 91 -11.17 4.36 -16.81
N GLU A 92 -9.94 3.85 -16.72
CA GLU A 92 -9.02 4.17 -15.63
C GLU A 92 -8.33 5.52 -15.86
N GLN A 93 -8.24 6.33 -14.81
CA GLN A 93 -7.53 7.62 -14.87
C GLN A 93 -6.01 7.43 -14.83
N TYR A 94 -5.56 6.49 -14.00
CA TYR A 94 -4.15 6.16 -13.79
C TYR A 94 -4.00 4.71 -13.30
N THR A 95 -2.77 4.19 -13.37
CA THR A 95 -2.32 3.04 -12.58
C THR A 95 -1.10 3.43 -11.76
N TYR A 96 -0.78 2.70 -10.69
CA TYR A 96 0.45 2.98 -9.94
C TYR A 96 1.71 2.71 -10.76
N GLY A 97 1.67 1.65 -11.58
CA GLY A 97 2.77 1.27 -12.45
C GLY A 97 3.10 2.32 -13.51
N GLN A 98 2.15 3.17 -13.93
CA GLN A 98 2.46 4.29 -14.85
C GLN A 98 3.50 5.26 -14.26
N TYR A 99 3.54 5.40 -12.93
CA TYR A 99 4.54 6.18 -12.24
C TYR A 99 5.75 5.31 -11.90
N LEU A 100 5.52 4.10 -11.39
CA LEU A 100 6.57 3.28 -10.80
C LEU A 100 7.45 2.54 -11.81
N GLU A 101 6.95 2.15 -12.98
CA GLU A 101 7.65 1.23 -13.89
C GLU A 101 9.09 1.68 -14.22
N THR A 102 9.27 2.94 -14.64
CA THR A 102 10.59 3.49 -14.97
C THR A 102 11.45 3.70 -13.73
N GLN A 103 10.84 4.08 -12.61
CA GLN A 103 11.53 4.28 -11.34
C GLN A 103 12.02 2.95 -10.74
N ILE A 104 11.26 1.86 -10.89
CA ILE A 104 11.66 0.50 -10.49
C ILE A 104 12.90 0.09 -11.26
N ALA A 105 12.92 0.31 -12.58
CA ALA A 105 14.08 -0.01 -13.41
C ALA A 105 15.33 0.76 -12.96
N GLU A 106 15.19 2.05 -12.63
CA GLU A 106 16.30 2.87 -12.14
C GLU A 106 16.79 2.42 -10.75
N VAL A 107 15.88 2.13 -9.81
CA VAL A 107 16.26 1.59 -8.48
C VAL A 107 17.00 0.25 -8.62
N ILE A 108 16.56 -0.63 -9.52
CA ILE A 108 17.27 -1.88 -9.81
C ILE A 108 18.69 -1.60 -10.33
N LYS A 109 18.84 -0.62 -11.22
CA LYS A 109 20.14 -0.20 -11.74
C LYS A 109 21.04 0.34 -10.63
N MET A 110 20.54 1.23 -9.77
CA MET A 110 21.29 1.76 -8.61
C MET A 110 21.87 0.62 -7.76
N TYR A 111 21.07 -0.40 -7.44
CA TYR A 111 21.56 -1.53 -6.65
C TYR A 111 22.60 -2.39 -7.38
N LYS A 112 22.52 -2.49 -8.71
CA LYS A 112 23.48 -3.27 -9.51
C LYS A 112 24.80 -2.54 -9.74
N GLU A 113 24.75 -1.22 -9.91
CA GLU A 113 25.90 -0.41 -10.35
C GLU A 113 26.55 0.37 -9.20
N ASP A 114 25.75 0.98 -8.32
CA ASP A 114 26.22 1.89 -7.26
C ASP A 114 26.34 1.20 -5.88
N GLY A 115 25.72 0.03 -5.74
CA GLY A 115 25.74 -0.80 -4.53
C GLY A 115 24.54 -0.60 -3.60
N TYR A 116 24.48 -1.42 -2.55
CA TYR A 116 23.28 -1.59 -1.73
C TYR A 116 23.02 -0.48 -0.70
N ASN A 117 24.04 0.33 -0.38
CA ASN A 117 23.95 1.41 0.61
C ASN A 117 23.55 2.76 0.02
N THR A 118 22.87 2.78 -1.14
CA THR A 118 22.28 4.02 -1.66
C THR A 118 21.15 4.52 -0.74
N ASN A 119 21.15 5.81 -0.45
CA ASN A 119 20.04 6.49 0.23
C ASN A 119 19.05 7.13 -0.74
N GLN A 120 19.20 6.86 -2.04
CA GLN A 120 18.42 7.47 -3.13
C GLN A 120 17.45 6.50 -3.81
N ALA A 121 17.32 5.26 -3.31
CA ALA A 121 16.37 4.25 -3.80
C ALA A 121 14.94 4.56 -3.32
N PHE A 122 14.40 5.67 -3.79
CA PHE A 122 13.07 6.20 -3.49
C PHE A 122 12.28 6.39 -4.78
N MET A 123 11.00 6.01 -4.77
CA MET A 123 10.09 6.13 -5.90
C MET A 123 8.84 6.89 -5.49
N ALA A 124 8.44 7.88 -6.28
CA ALA A 124 7.24 8.68 -6.06
C ALA A 124 6.05 8.18 -6.88
N VAL A 125 4.85 8.31 -6.34
CA VAL A 125 3.59 7.98 -7.00
C VAL A 125 2.73 9.23 -7.09
N GLY A 126 2.33 9.57 -8.33
CA GLY A 126 1.71 10.86 -8.63
C GLY A 126 2.73 11.94 -9.00
N ASP A 127 2.20 13.03 -9.53
CA ASP A 127 2.90 14.22 -9.99
C ASP A 127 2.11 15.48 -9.60
N GLU A 128 2.56 16.66 -10.03
CA GLU A 128 1.90 17.94 -9.72
C GLU A 128 0.49 18.04 -10.30
N ARG A 129 0.16 17.23 -11.31
CA ARG A 129 -1.14 17.22 -11.98
C ARG A 129 -2.13 16.25 -11.36
N SER A 130 -1.63 15.29 -10.58
CA SER A 130 -2.43 14.22 -10.00
C SER A 130 -3.54 14.74 -9.08
N ILE A 131 -3.39 15.93 -8.49
CA ILE A 131 -4.43 16.57 -7.66
C ILE A 131 -5.71 16.92 -8.43
N PHE A 132 -5.63 17.07 -9.76
CA PHE A 132 -6.77 17.40 -10.61
C PHE A 132 -7.56 16.19 -11.10
N LEU A 133 -7.13 14.97 -10.76
CA LEU A 133 -7.88 13.75 -11.02
C LEU A 133 -9.15 13.72 -10.16
N SER A 134 -10.21 13.05 -10.63
CA SER A 134 -11.40 12.84 -9.79
C SER A 134 -11.04 11.99 -8.57
N ASP A 135 -10.17 11.00 -8.78
CA ASP A 135 -9.70 10.05 -7.79
C ASP A 135 -8.17 10.04 -7.78
N PRO A 136 -7.51 10.97 -7.08
CA PRO A 136 -6.05 11.04 -7.04
C PRO A 136 -5.42 9.80 -6.36
N PRO A 137 -4.15 9.45 -6.68
CA PRO A 137 -3.44 8.33 -6.06
C PRO A 137 -3.35 8.47 -4.55
N CYS A 138 -3.70 7.40 -3.82
CA CYS A 138 -3.56 7.35 -2.36
C CYS A 138 -2.20 6.81 -1.92
N LEU A 139 -1.61 5.86 -2.66
CA LEU A 139 -0.18 5.53 -2.52
C LEU A 139 0.65 6.75 -2.95
N ARG A 140 1.61 7.15 -2.11
CA ARG A 140 2.43 8.35 -2.33
C ARG A 140 3.87 8.06 -2.74
N ALA A 141 4.47 7.04 -2.15
CA ALA A 141 5.86 6.69 -2.39
C ALA A 141 6.18 5.26 -1.96
N VAL A 142 7.28 4.75 -2.50
CA VAL A 142 7.92 3.49 -2.10
C VAL A 142 9.40 3.78 -1.91
N ASP A 143 9.90 3.58 -0.69
CA ASP A 143 11.33 3.63 -0.39
C ASP A 143 11.82 2.19 -0.13
N THR A 144 12.98 1.84 -0.68
CA THR A 144 13.56 0.51 -0.53
C THR A 144 15.01 0.60 -0.09
N ARG A 145 15.47 -0.40 0.66
CA ARG A 145 16.89 -0.60 1.02
C ARG A 145 17.18 -2.08 1.00
N ILE A 146 18.39 -2.46 0.55
CA ILE A 146 18.92 -3.81 0.71
C ILE A 146 19.85 -3.82 1.91
N ARG A 147 19.52 -4.60 2.95
CA ARG A 147 20.32 -4.72 4.18
C ARG A 147 20.32 -6.14 4.69
N ASP A 148 21.48 -6.63 5.14
CA ASP A 148 21.63 -7.98 5.67
C ASP A 148 21.14 -9.07 4.68
N ASN A 149 21.39 -8.84 3.37
CA ASN A 149 20.89 -9.66 2.26
C ASN A 149 19.36 -9.79 2.19
N LYS A 150 18.63 -8.76 2.61
CA LYS A 150 17.17 -8.67 2.57
C LYS A 150 16.71 -7.35 2.00
#